data_AF-A0AA90TFS6-F1
#
_entry.id   AF-A0AA90TFS6-F1
#
_cell.length_a   1.000
_cell.length_b   1.000
_cell.length_c   1.000
_cell.angle_alpha   90.00
_cell.angle_beta   90.00
_cell.angle_gamma   90.00
#
_symmetry.space_group_name_H-M   'P 1'
#
loop_
_entity.id
_entity.type
_entity.pdbx_description
1 polymer ?
#
loop_
_entity_poly.entity_id
_entity_poly.type
_entity_poly.pdbx_seq_one_letter_code
_entity_poly.pdbx_strand_id
1 'polypeptide(L)'
;MTQRQPTHPERLAGGIVGLLVGDALGVPYEFHKAADIPPAALIDFTPAPQFQRSHQAVAPGTWSDDGAQALCEHANQARRVHGQALP
;
A
#
# COMPACT_ATOMS: atom_id res chain seq x y z
N MET A 1 -2.37 -14.70 26.75
CA MET A 1 -1.95 -13.32 26.45
C MET A 1 -3.16 -12.59 25.88
N THR A 2 -3.74 -11.64 26.60
CA THR A 2 -4.89 -10.87 26.09
C THR A 2 -4.36 -9.77 25.18
N GLN A 3 -4.68 -9.83 23.89
CA GLN A 3 -4.27 -8.82 22.91
C GLN A 3 -4.91 -7.47 23.26
N ARG A 4 -4.09 -6.40 23.38
CA ARG A 4 -4.58 -5.03 23.58
C ARG A 4 -5.31 -4.57 22.32
N GLN A 5 -6.50 -4.01 22.46
CA GLN A 5 -7.16 -3.39 21.32
C GLN A 5 -6.41 -2.13 20.85
N PRO A 6 -6.26 -1.92 19.54
CA PRO A 6 -5.64 -0.71 19.02
C PRO A 6 -6.56 0.49 19.25
N THR A 7 -5.95 1.60 19.67
CA THR A 7 -6.57 2.91 19.81
C THR A 7 -7.05 3.44 18.47
N HIS A 8 -7.90 4.46 18.49
CA HIS A 8 -8.39 5.08 17.26
C HIS A 8 -7.24 5.64 16.38
N PRO A 9 -6.24 6.38 16.90
CA PRO A 9 -5.09 6.81 16.10
C PRO A 9 -4.31 5.65 15.49
N GLU A 10 -4.12 4.55 16.24
CA GLU A 10 -3.42 3.36 15.73
C GLU A 10 -4.20 2.69 14.58
N ARG A 11 -5.54 2.70 14.63
CA ARG A 11 -6.38 2.20 13.54
C ARG A 11 -6.29 3.09 12.30
N LEU A 12 -6.26 4.42 12.48
CA LEU A 12 -6.11 5.36 11.37
C LEU A 12 -4.74 5.22 10.70
N ALA A 13 -3.67 5.22 11.50
CA ALA A 13 -2.31 5.02 10.98
C ALA A 13 -2.17 3.65 10.30
N GLY A 14 -2.70 2.59 10.93
CA GLY A 14 -2.74 1.26 10.35
C GLY A 14 -3.55 1.17 9.06
N GLY A 15 -4.60 1.99 8.91
CA GLY A 15 -5.36 2.08 7.66
C GLY A 15 -4.55 2.66 6.50
N ILE A 16 -3.83 3.77 6.73
CA ILE A 16 -2.97 4.37 5.70
C ILE A 16 -1.77 3.47 5.38
N VAL A 17 -1.10 2.94 6.39
CA VAL A 17 0.03 2.02 6.20
C VAL A 17 -0.42 0.73 5.52
N GLY A 18 -1.56 0.18 5.93
CA GLY A 18 -2.14 -1.03 5.34
C GLY A 18 -2.53 -0.85 3.88
N LEU A 19 -3.03 0.32 3.50
CA LEU A 19 -3.29 0.68 2.10
C LEU A 19 -1.99 0.65 1.27
N LEU A 20 -0.94 1.34 1.73
CA LEU A 20 0.33 1.41 1.01
C LEU A 20 1.03 0.05 0.91
N VAL A 21 0.96 -0.74 1.99
CA VAL A 21 1.51 -2.11 2.02
C VAL A 21 0.73 -3.02 1.07
N GLY A 22 -0.61 -2.95 1.09
CA GLY A 22 -1.46 -3.75 0.22
C GLY A 22 -1.24 -3.45 -1.26
N ASP A 23 -1.13 -2.17 -1.62
CA ASP A 23 -0.82 -1.72 -2.97
C ASP A 23 0.57 -2.24 -3.41
N ALA A 24 1.62 -1.99 -2.62
CA ALA A 24 2.98 -2.45 -2.93
C ALA A 24 3.09 -3.99 -3.08
N LEU A 25 2.35 -4.75 -2.29
CA LEU A 25 2.27 -6.21 -2.42
C LEU A 25 1.44 -6.64 -3.63
N GLY A 26 0.45 -5.85 -4.04
CA GLY A 26 -0.46 -6.15 -5.15
C GLY A 26 0.17 -5.94 -6.53
N VAL A 27 1.00 -4.90 -6.70
CA VAL A 27 1.58 -4.48 -7.98
C VAL A 27 2.18 -5.63 -8.81
N PRO A 28 2.99 -6.56 -8.26
CA PRO A 28 3.56 -7.66 -9.04
C PRO A 28 2.53 -8.64 -9.63
N TYR A 29 1.34 -8.69 -9.05
CA TYR A 29 0.27 -9.65 -9.41
C TYR A 29 -0.82 -9.04 -10.30
N GLU A 30 -0.71 -7.74 -10.62
CA GLU A 30 -1.59 -7.10 -11.58
C GLU A 30 -1.58 -7.83 -12.93
N PHE A 31 -2.72 -7.82 -13.62
CA PHE A 31 -2.90 -8.45 -14.94
C PHE A 31 -2.72 -9.99 -14.98
N HIS A 32 -2.62 -10.65 -13.81
CA HIS A 32 -2.66 -12.11 -13.70
C HIS A 32 -4.07 -12.59 -13.38
N LYS A 33 -4.42 -13.83 -13.77
CA LYS A 33 -5.70 -14.42 -13.36
C LYS A 33 -5.62 -14.78 -11.88
N ALA A 34 -6.74 -14.70 -11.17
CA ALA A 34 -6.78 -15.07 -9.75
C ALA A 34 -6.28 -16.50 -9.47
N ALA A 35 -6.50 -17.44 -10.41
CA ALA A 35 -6.01 -18.82 -10.31
C ALA A 35 -4.48 -18.95 -10.43
N ASP A 36 -3.81 -17.94 -10.99
CA ASP A 36 -2.36 -17.91 -11.19
C ASP A 36 -1.66 -17.23 -9.99
N ILE A 37 -2.39 -16.50 -9.15
CA ILE A 37 -1.84 -15.79 -7.97
C ILE A 37 -1.50 -16.82 -6.87
N PRO A 38 -0.32 -16.73 -6.24
CA PRO A 38 0.07 -17.68 -5.21
C PRO A 38 -0.79 -17.52 -3.94
N PRO A 39 -0.87 -18.56 -3.09
CA PRO A 39 -1.50 -18.45 -1.78
C PRO A 39 -0.92 -17.29 -0.96
N ALA A 40 -1.74 -16.66 -0.12
CA ALA A 40 -1.35 -15.49 0.66
C ALA A 40 -0.06 -15.68 1.50
N ALA A 41 0.22 -16.90 1.96
CA ALA A 41 1.44 -17.22 2.71
C ALA A 41 2.74 -17.11 1.89
N LEU A 42 2.64 -17.04 0.55
CA LEU A 42 3.75 -16.88 -0.38
C LEU A 42 3.80 -15.48 -1.01
N ILE A 43 2.87 -14.58 -0.64
CA ILE A 43 2.90 -13.18 -1.06
C ILE A 43 3.92 -12.45 -0.20
N ASP A 44 4.95 -11.90 -0.85
CA ASP A 44 6.05 -11.17 -0.21
C ASP A 44 6.40 -9.92 -1.04
N PHE A 45 7.10 -8.96 -0.44
CA PHE A 45 7.65 -7.80 -1.14
C PHE A 45 8.69 -8.16 -2.19
N THR A 46 9.30 -9.35 -2.08
CA THR A 46 10.13 -9.96 -3.12
C THR A 46 9.31 -11.03 -3.84
N PRO A 47 8.59 -10.67 -4.91
CA PRO A 47 7.73 -11.62 -5.62
C PRO A 47 8.57 -12.70 -6.32
N ALA A 48 7.95 -13.85 -6.57
CA ALA A 48 8.60 -14.91 -7.33
C ALA A 48 8.95 -14.44 -8.77
N PRO A 49 10.00 -14.97 -9.41
CA PRO A 49 10.54 -14.41 -10.66
C PRO A 49 9.56 -14.28 -11.83
N GLN A 50 8.49 -15.08 -11.83
CA GLN A 50 7.43 -15.02 -12.84
C GLN A 50 6.48 -13.81 -12.69
N PHE A 51 6.45 -13.17 -11.52
CA PHE A 51 5.65 -11.97 -11.23
C PHE A 51 6.54 -10.74 -11.36
N GLN A 52 6.87 -10.41 -12.61
CA GLN A 52 7.63 -9.21 -12.90
C GLN A 52 6.74 -7.97 -12.81
N ARG A 53 7.31 -6.90 -12.25
CA ARG A 53 6.63 -5.60 -12.21
C ARG A 53 6.63 -4.95 -13.57
N SER A 54 5.58 -4.19 -13.85
CA SER A 54 5.40 -3.39 -15.05
C SER A 54 6.56 -2.41 -15.31
N HIS A 55 7.21 -1.94 -14.23
CA HIS A 55 8.35 -1.03 -14.30
C HIS A 55 9.59 -1.61 -13.59
N GLN A 56 10.50 -2.20 -14.37
CA GLN A 56 11.72 -2.85 -13.86
C GLN A 56 12.68 -1.91 -13.13
N ALA A 57 12.65 -0.60 -13.43
CA ALA A 57 13.53 0.39 -12.81
C ALA A 57 13.12 0.81 -11.39
N VAL A 58 11.91 0.50 -10.95
CA VAL A 58 11.42 0.83 -9.61
C VAL A 58 11.96 -0.22 -8.63
N ALA A 59 12.16 0.06 -7.34
CA ALA A 59 12.62 -0.95 -6.36
C ALA A 59 11.46 -1.78 -5.79
N PRO A 60 11.61 -3.08 -5.46
CA PRO A 60 10.53 -3.86 -4.85
C PRO A 60 9.99 -3.23 -3.56
N GLY A 61 8.70 -3.43 -3.26
CA GLY A 61 8.05 -2.85 -2.08
C GLY A 61 7.58 -1.39 -2.23
N THR A 62 7.65 -0.82 -3.43
CA THR A 62 7.03 0.46 -3.75
C THR A 62 5.57 0.30 -4.14
N TRP A 63 4.73 1.22 -3.67
CA TRP A 63 3.34 1.37 -4.08
C TRP A 63 3.19 1.93 -5.51
N SER A 64 2.00 1.79 -6.09
CA SER A 64 1.62 2.27 -7.42
C SER A 64 1.11 3.72 -7.38
N ASP A 65 0.43 4.13 -8.45
CA ASP A 65 -0.32 5.39 -8.48
C ASP A 65 -1.50 5.39 -7.50
N ASP A 66 -2.07 4.25 -7.12
CA ASP A 66 -3.12 4.16 -6.09
C ASP A 66 -2.59 4.67 -4.74
N GLY A 67 -1.44 4.16 -4.30
CA GLY A 67 -0.78 4.63 -3.07
C GLY A 67 -0.34 6.09 -3.17
N ALA A 68 0.11 6.53 -4.35
CA ALA A 68 0.47 7.94 -4.56
C ALA A 68 -0.76 8.87 -4.44
N GLN A 69 -1.89 8.51 -5.06
CA GLN A 69 -3.13 9.27 -4.98
C GLN A 69 -3.67 9.33 -3.56
N ALA A 70 -3.64 8.22 -2.82
CA ALA A 70 -4.05 8.17 -1.42
C ALA A 70 -3.23 9.14 -0.54
N LEU A 71 -1.92 9.24 -0.77
CA LEU A 71 -1.05 10.18 -0.07
C LEU A 71 -1.33 11.64 -0.46
N CYS A 72 -1.56 11.93 -1.73
CA CYS A 72 -1.95 13.25 -2.21
C CYS A 72 -3.25 13.73 -1.54
N GLU A 73 -4.27 12.88 -1.52
CA GLU A 73 -5.55 13.20 -0.88
C GLU A 73 -5.41 13.37 0.63
N HIS A 74 -4.66 12.47 1.29
CA HIS A 74 -4.41 12.57 2.73
C HIS A 74 -3.70 13.89 3.09
N ALA A 75 -2.66 14.26 2.33
CA ALA A 75 -1.92 15.50 2.55
C ALA A 75 -2.79 16.74 2.31
N ASN A 76 -3.64 16.72 1.27
CA ASN A 76 -4.59 17.80 1.00
C ASN A 76 -5.58 17.98 2.16
N GLN A 77 -6.16 16.89 2.65
CA GLN A 77 -7.09 16.93 3.77
C GLN A 77 -6.43 17.43 5.06
N ALA A 78 -5.21 16.96 5.36
CA ALA A 78 -4.45 17.43 6.52
C ALA A 78 -4.20 18.95 6.46
N ARG A 79 -3.81 19.46 5.28
CA ARG A 79 -3.63 20.91 5.05
C ARG A 79 -4.91 21.71 5.24
N ARG A 80 -6.05 21.21 4.77
CA ARG A 80 -7.37 21.85 4.94
C ARG A 80 -7.77 21.94 6.41
N VAL A 81 -7.56 20.88 7.17
CA VAL A 81 -7.88 20.84 8.61
C VAL A 81 -6.96 21.78 9.42
N HIS A 82 -5.70 21.91 9.00
CA HIS A 82 -4.70 22.73 9.70
C HIS A 82 -4.48 24.13 9.09
N GLY A 83 -5.31 24.55 8.12
CA GLY A 83 -5.31 25.92 7.58
C GLY A 83 -4.06 26.30 6.75
N GLN A 84 -3.34 25.33 6.18
CA GLN A 84 -2.16 25.63 5.35
C GLN A 84 -2.54 25.71 3.86
N ALA A 85 -2.42 26.90 3.26
CA ALA A 85 -2.57 27.10 1.81
C ALA A 85 -1.38 26.48 1.05
N LEU A 86 -1.62 25.98 -0.17
CA LEU A 86 -0.55 25.57 -1.08
C LEU A 86 0.30 26.81 -1.47
N PRO A 87 1.64 26.68 -1.58
CA PRO A 87 2.44 27.65 -2.32
C PRO A 87 2.08 27.67 -3.80
#